data_AF-A0A973FKH5-F1
#
_entry.id   AF-A0A973FKH5-F1
#
_cell.length_a   1.000
_cell.length_b   1.000
_cell.length_c   1.000
_cell.angle_alpha   90.00
_cell.angle_beta   90.00
_cell.angle_gamma   90.00
#
_symmetry.space_group_name_H-M   'P 1'
#
loop_
_entity.id
_entity.type
_entity.pdbx_description
1 polymer ?
#
loop_
_entity_poly.entity_id
_entity_poly.type
_entity_poly.pdbx_seq_one_letter_code
_entity_poly.pdbx_strand_id
1 'polypeptide(L)'
;MAFLAEDFVRKVEVSDAEIRSAYDANKSRLPQVKGAPVPFDSVKGRIAEEIRLIKARNLAAGEAKKAHDAIYQEENFEAYAAKHGLRIQERGFFSSKDTPAEIKQIRDAETQIFSIRVGEITPVLSSPRAHYVIKVTAKKEPATPPFEEVKKDVEERWAAVESLKLCRKEAEAALERLRKGEDFRKVAKEKGAEVVDTGLFAPGSEIPKAGSSP
;
A
#
# COMPACT_ATOMS: atom_id res chain seq x y z
N MET A 1 -11.66 -10.97 11.90
CA MET A 1 -11.23 -10.36 13.18
C MET A 1 -9.79 -9.90 13.05
N ALA A 2 -9.38 -8.92 13.85
CA ALA A 2 -8.02 -8.38 13.86
C ALA A 2 -7.46 -8.39 15.29
N PHE A 3 -6.19 -8.72 15.42
CA PHE A 3 -5.40 -8.71 16.64
C PHE A 3 -4.30 -7.67 16.45
N LEU A 4 -4.57 -6.43 16.87
CA LEU A 4 -3.66 -5.29 16.71
C LEU A 4 -2.54 -5.41 17.74
N ALA A 5 -1.29 -5.21 17.34
CA ALA A 5 -0.18 -5.22 18.29
C ALA A 5 -0.38 -4.19 19.42
N GLU A 6 -0.97 -3.04 19.10
CA GLU A 6 -1.27 -1.95 20.04
C GLU A 6 -2.13 -2.39 21.24
N ASP A 7 -3.08 -3.30 21.03
CA ASP A 7 -3.96 -3.82 22.09
C ASP A 7 -3.20 -4.66 23.14
N PHE A 8 -1.97 -5.09 22.80
CA PHE A 8 -1.12 -5.93 23.64
C PHE A 8 0.06 -5.17 24.25
N VAL A 9 0.30 -3.92 23.86
CA VAL A 9 1.42 -3.10 24.34
C VAL A 9 1.42 -2.95 25.86
N ARG A 10 0.24 -2.84 26.47
CA ARG A 10 0.09 -2.74 27.94
C ARG A 10 0.24 -4.08 28.67
N LYS A 11 0.25 -5.20 27.94
CA LYS A 11 0.35 -6.56 28.49
C LYS A 11 1.79 -7.09 28.46
N VAL A 12 2.74 -6.28 27.99
CA VAL A 12 4.13 -6.68 27.82
C VAL A 12 5.05 -5.75 28.61
N GLU A 13 5.96 -6.35 29.35
CA GLU A 13 6.99 -5.63 30.09
C GLU A 13 8.31 -5.65 29.32
N VAL A 14 9.08 -4.57 29.43
CA VAL A 14 10.41 -4.43 28.83
C VAL A 14 11.39 -4.13 29.93
N SER A 15 12.38 -4.99 30.09
CA SER A 15 13.42 -4.83 31.11
C SER A 15 14.61 -4.02 30.60
N ASP A 16 15.31 -3.35 31.51
CA ASP A 16 16.54 -2.62 31.19
C ASP A 16 17.64 -3.54 30.61
N ALA A 17 17.66 -4.81 31.00
CA ALA A 17 18.58 -5.81 30.47
C ALA A 17 18.33 -6.09 28.97
N GLU A 18 17.05 -6.20 28.57
CA GLU A 18 16.67 -6.39 27.17
C GLU A 18 17.02 -5.17 26.32
N ILE A 19 16.80 -3.96 26.85
CA ILE A 19 17.14 -2.72 26.15
C ILE A 19 18.65 -2.61 25.95
N ARG A 20 19.45 -2.94 26.97
CA ARG A 20 20.92 -2.99 26.87
C ARG A 20 21.38 -4.02 25.86
N SER A 21 20.85 -5.24 25.94
CA SER A 21 21.19 -6.32 25.01
C SER A 21 20.88 -5.96 23.55
N ALA A 22 19.71 -5.38 23.29
CA ALA A 22 19.33 -4.94 21.95
C ALA A 22 20.21 -3.79 21.42
N TYR A 23 20.62 -2.86 22.29
CA TYR A 23 21.56 -1.80 21.94
C TYR A 23 22.93 -2.38 21.55
N ASP A 24 23.50 -3.25 22.38
CA ASP A 24 24.82 -3.83 22.13
C ASP A 24 24.83 -4.69 20.86
N ALA A 25 23.76 -5.46 20.62
CA ALA A 25 23.60 -6.28 19.43
C ALA A 25 23.50 -5.46 18.12
N ASN A 26 22.98 -4.23 18.19
CA ASN A 26 22.77 -3.37 17.01
C ASN A 26 23.76 -2.21 16.91
N LYS A 27 24.73 -2.12 17.83
CA LYS A 27 25.66 -0.99 17.97
C LYS A 27 26.42 -0.65 16.69
N SER A 28 26.75 -1.64 15.87
CA SER A 28 27.45 -1.48 14.59
C SER A 28 26.56 -0.92 13.47
N ARG A 29 25.24 -1.05 13.58
CA ARG A 29 24.24 -0.57 12.60
C ARG A 29 23.67 0.80 12.94
N LEU A 30 23.98 1.33 14.12
CA LEU A 30 23.49 2.62 14.57
C LEU A 30 24.25 3.77 13.87
N PRO A 31 23.57 4.90 13.59
CA PRO A 31 24.22 6.11 13.12
C PRO A 31 25.37 6.52 14.04
N GLN A 32 26.46 7.02 13.45
CA GLN A 32 27.63 7.48 14.21
C GLN A 32 27.56 8.98 14.46
N VAL A 33 27.94 9.38 15.68
CA VAL A 33 28.17 10.77 16.08
C VAL A 33 29.63 10.89 16.49
N LYS A 34 30.40 11.71 15.76
CA LYS A 34 31.86 11.88 15.97
C LYS A 34 32.65 10.55 15.95
N GLY A 35 32.31 9.65 15.03
CA GLY A 35 33.00 8.36 14.87
C GLY A 35 32.65 7.29 15.91
N ALA A 36 31.72 7.56 16.83
CA ALA A 36 31.20 6.59 17.78
C ALA A 36 29.69 6.38 17.57
N PRO A 37 29.13 5.19 17.88
CA PRO A 37 27.69 4.98 17.89
C PRO A 37 26.97 5.98 18.81
N VAL A 38 25.73 6.35 18.46
CA VAL A 38 24.88 7.17 19.33
C VAL A 38 24.82 6.62 20.76
N PRO A 39 24.92 7.45 21.81
CA PRO A 39 24.92 6.99 23.20
C PRO A 39 23.67 6.19 23.58
N PHE A 40 23.82 5.19 24.45
CA PHE A 40 22.71 4.35 24.91
C PHE A 40 21.54 5.17 25.45
N ASP A 41 21.81 6.15 26.31
CA ASP A 41 20.76 6.96 26.95
C ASP A 41 19.92 7.76 25.94
N SER A 42 20.50 8.15 24.79
CA SER A 42 19.76 8.89 23.76
C SER A 42 18.83 8.00 22.93
N VAL A 43 19.08 6.69 22.89
CA VAL A 43 18.26 5.72 22.15
C VAL A 43 17.46 4.78 23.04
N LYS A 44 17.68 4.78 24.36
CA LYS A 44 17.04 3.89 25.34
C LYS A 44 15.52 3.85 25.16
N GLY A 45 14.88 5.02 25.10
CA GLY A 45 13.42 5.12 24.92
C GLY A 45 12.93 4.50 23.61
N ARG A 46 13.61 4.79 22.49
CA ARG A 46 13.25 4.24 21.18
C ARG A 46 13.41 2.72 21.13
N ILE A 47 14.49 2.19 21.71
CA ILE A 47 14.73 0.74 21.78
C ILE A 47 13.67 0.08 22.68
N ALA A 48 13.32 0.71 23.80
CA ALA A 48 12.26 0.21 24.67
C ALA A 48 10.91 0.11 23.95
N GLU A 49 10.52 1.14 23.19
CA GLU A 49 9.29 1.11 22.38
C GLU A 49 9.33 0.04 21.29
N GLU A 50 10.47 -0.12 20.62
CA GLU A 50 10.64 -1.14 19.58
C GLU A 50 10.52 -2.56 20.14
N ILE A 51 11.20 -2.85 21.25
CA ILE A 51 11.08 -4.14 21.95
C ILE A 51 9.64 -4.36 22.43
N ARG A 52 9.00 -3.32 22.97
CA ARG A 52 7.61 -3.41 23.42
C ARG A 52 6.69 -3.76 22.27
N LEU A 53 6.84 -3.11 21.12
CA LEU A 53 6.04 -3.39 19.93
C LEU A 53 6.27 -4.81 19.42
N ILE A 54 7.53 -5.28 19.38
CA ILE A 54 7.86 -6.66 18.98
C ILE A 54 7.20 -7.68 19.90
N LYS A 55 7.32 -7.49 21.22
CA LYS A 55 6.68 -8.38 22.20
C LYS A 55 5.17 -8.38 22.07
N ALA A 56 4.57 -7.19 21.95
CA ALA A 56 3.13 -7.04 21.80
C ALA A 56 2.63 -7.72 20.52
N ARG A 57 3.38 -7.60 19.42
CA ARG A 57 3.08 -8.29 18.16
C ARG A 57 3.19 -9.81 18.29
N ASN A 58 4.21 -10.32 18.97
CA ASN A 58 4.34 -11.77 19.20
C ASN A 58 3.19 -12.31 20.05
N LEU A 59 2.76 -11.55 21.06
CA LEU A 59 1.59 -11.90 21.87
C LEU A 59 0.31 -11.87 21.03
N ALA A 60 0.11 -10.85 20.20
CA ALA A 60 -1.01 -10.75 19.26
C ALA A 60 -1.05 -11.94 18.28
N ALA A 61 0.11 -12.35 17.75
CA ALA A 61 0.24 -13.52 16.89
C ALA A 61 -0.16 -14.82 17.61
N GLY A 62 0.25 -14.97 18.87
CA GLY A 62 -0.11 -16.10 19.71
C GLY A 62 -1.62 -16.18 19.95
N GLU A 63 -2.26 -15.05 20.28
CA GLU A 63 -3.72 -15.00 20.46
C GLU A 63 -4.47 -15.22 19.15
N ALA A 64 -4.00 -14.67 18.03
CA ALA A 64 -4.58 -14.93 16.71
C ALA A 64 -4.52 -16.42 16.34
N LYS A 65 -3.42 -17.10 16.67
CA LYS A 65 -3.26 -18.55 16.46
C LYS A 65 -4.22 -19.35 17.32
N LYS A 66 -4.33 -19.04 18.62
CA LYS A 66 -5.30 -19.69 19.51
C LYS A 66 -6.72 -19.53 19.00
N ALA A 67 -7.07 -18.33 18.53
CA ALA A 67 -8.38 -18.05 17.96
C ALA A 67 -8.63 -18.86 16.70
N HIS A 68 -7.68 -18.86 15.75
CA HIS A 68 -7.76 -19.67 14.56
C HIS A 68 -7.99 -21.15 14.88
N ASP A 69 -7.17 -21.73 15.77
CA ASP A 69 -7.20 -23.16 16.07
C ASP A 69 -8.53 -23.57 16.73
N ALA A 70 -9.01 -22.77 17.69
CA ALA A 70 -10.29 -23.01 18.34
C ALA A 70 -11.46 -22.89 17.35
N ILE A 71 -11.47 -21.84 16.52
CA ILE A 71 -12.54 -21.61 15.54
C ILE A 71 -12.54 -22.69 14.46
N TYR A 72 -11.37 -23.14 14.03
CA TYR A 72 -11.26 -24.21 13.03
C TYR A 72 -11.82 -25.54 13.57
N GLN A 73 -11.58 -25.84 14.85
CA GLN A 73 -12.05 -27.08 15.48
C GLN A 73 -13.55 -27.07 15.81
N GLU A 74 -14.06 -25.92 16.25
CA GLU A 74 -15.44 -25.78 16.76
C GLU A 74 -16.39 -25.13 15.74
N GLU A 75 -15.88 -24.69 14.59
CA GLU A 75 -16.61 -23.95 13.54
C GLU A 75 -17.39 -22.74 14.07
N ASN A 76 -16.88 -22.07 15.11
CA ASN A 76 -17.65 -21.14 15.95
C ASN A 76 -17.18 -19.68 15.88
N PHE A 77 -16.84 -19.19 14.68
CA PHE A 77 -16.19 -17.87 14.48
C PHE A 77 -16.88 -16.72 15.23
N GLU A 78 -18.21 -16.62 15.12
CA GLU A 78 -19.01 -15.58 15.75
C GLU A 78 -19.07 -15.72 17.28
N ALA A 79 -19.24 -16.95 17.77
CA ALA A 79 -19.31 -17.24 19.20
C ALA A 79 -17.95 -17.02 19.90
N TYR A 80 -16.85 -17.42 19.24
CA TYR A 80 -15.51 -17.15 19.74
C TYR A 80 -15.27 -15.65 19.86
N ALA A 81 -15.61 -14.88 18.83
CA ALA A 81 -15.44 -13.43 18.85
C ALA A 81 -16.21 -12.79 20.02
N ALA A 82 -17.49 -13.15 20.20
CA ALA A 82 -18.33 -12.64 21.27
C ALA A 82 -17.78 -13.01 22.66
N LYS A 83 -17.39 -14.27 22.87
CA LYS A 83 -16.84 -14.77 24.13
C LYS A 83 -15.54 -14.07 24.53
N HIS A 84 -14.70 -13.73 23.56
CA HIS A 84 -13.39 -13.10 23.77
C HIS A 84 -13.41 -11.58 23.61
N GLY A 85 -14.58 -10.96 23.42
CA GLY A 85 -14.71 -9.50 23.23
C GLY A 85 -14.02 -8.98 21.96
N LEU A 86 -13.84 -9.85 20.95
CA LEU A 86 -13.21 -9.49 19.68
C LEU A 86 -14.23 -8.86 18.73
N ARG A 87 -13.82 -7.80 18.04
CA ARG A 87 -14.66 -7.13 17.05
C ARG A 87 -14.62 -7.88 15.72
N ILE A 88 -15.78 -8.36 15.27
CA ILE A 88 -15.97 -8.79 13.88
C ILE A 88 -16.13 -7.54 13.01
N GLN A 89 -15.39 -7.51 11.92
CA GLN A 89 -15.45 -6.46 10.93
C GLN A 89 -15.91 -7.07 9.63
N GLU A 90 -17.16 -6.79 9.25
CA GLU A 90 -17.69 -7.18 7.97
C GLU A 90 -17.17 -6.25 6.87
N ARG A 91 -16.95 -6.81 5.68
CA ARG A 91 -16.50 -6.09 4.50
C ARG A 91 -17.32 -6.54 3.31
N GLY A 92 -17.70 -5.60 2.46
CA GLY A 92 -18.34 -5.90 1.19
C GLY A 92 -17.39 -6.61 0.24
N PHE A 93 -17.90 -6.98 -0.93
CA PHE A 93 -17.08 -7.59 -1.99
C PHE A 93 -15.93 -6.65 -2.39
N PHE A 94 -14.75 -7.23 -2.58
CA PHE A 94 -13.59 -6.56 -3.13
C PHE A 94 -12.89 -7.48 -4.13
N SER A 95 -12.06 -6.87 -4.99
CA SER A 95 -11.25 -7.60 -5.98
C SER A 95 -9.77 -7.42 -5.69
N SER A 96 -8.90 -8.22 -6.28
CA SER A 96 -7.44 -8.02 -6.17
C SER A 96 -7.03 -6.58 -6.53
N LYS A 97 -7.68 -5.98 -7.53
CA LYS A 97 -7.38 -4.61 -7.99
C LYS A 97 -7.87 -3.52 -7.04
N ASP A 98 -8.92 -3.80 -6.28
CA ASP A 98 -9.57 -2.85 -5.35
C ASP A 98 -9.66 -3.46 -3.94
N THR A 99 -8.50 -3.89 -3.42
CA THR A 99 -8.40 -4.51 -2.10
C THR A 99 -8.36 -3.43 -1.01
N PRO A 100 -9.13 -3.58 0.10
CA PRO A 100 -9.09 -2.65 1.23
C PRO A 100 -7.68 -2.43 1.77
N ALA A 101 -7.39 -1.22 2.23
CA ALA A 101 -6.05 -0.80 2.62
C ALA A 101 -5.43 -1.68 3.72
N GLU A 102 -6.23 -2.16 4.67
CA GLU A 102 -5.77 -3.02 5.77
C GLU A 102 -5.37 -4.42 5.27
N ILE A 103 -6.11 -4.94 4.28
CA ILE A 103 -5.83 -6.23 3.65
C ILE A 103 -4.64 -6.10 2.69
N LYS A 104 -4.49 -4.97 2.01
CA LYS A 104 -3.37 -4.70 1.10
C LYS A 104 -2.00 -4.75 1.81
N GLN A 105 -1.96 -4.51 3.12
CA GLN A 105 -0.74 -4.61 3.93
C GLN A 105 -0.41 -6.04 4.40
N ILE A 106 -1.29 -7.00 4.15
CA ILE A 106 -1.05 -8.41 4.45
C ILE A 106 -0.15 -8.99 3.37
N ARG A 107 0.89 -9.73 3.77
CA ARG A 107 1.76 -10.42 2.81
C ARG A 107 0.97 -11.48 2.06
N ASP A 108 1.07 -11.50 0.73
CA ASP A 108 0.42 -12.49 -0.14
C ASP A 108 -1.12 -12.53 0.02
N ALA A 109 -1.75 -11.41 0.40
CA ALA A 109 -3.17 -11.32 0.73
C ALA A 109 -4.08 -11.87 -0.37
N GLU A 110 -3.78 -11.55 -1.63
CA GLU A 110 -4.55 -12.01 -2.79
C GLU A 110 -4.58 -13.54 -2.84
N THR A 111 -3.43 -14.18 -2.75
CA THR A 111 -3.34 -15.64 -2.79
C THR A 111 -3.98 -16.27 -1.55
N GLN A 112 -3.76 -15.70 -0.36
CA GLN A 112 -4.20 -16.30 0.90
C GLN A 112 -5.68 -16.10 1.21
N ILE A 113 -6.33 -15.10 0.63
CA ILE A 113 -7.77 -14.84 0.86
C ILE A 113 -8.61 -15.40 -0.28
N PHE A 114 -8.23 -15.17 -1.55
CA PHE A 114 -9.07 -15.57 -2.68
C PHE A 114 -9.03 -17.09 -2.95
N SER A 115 -8.08 -17.83 -2.37
CA SER A 115 -8.03 -19.29 -2.43
C SER A 115 -8.95 -20.00 -1.42
N ILE A 116 -9.43 -19.29 -0.40
CA ILE A 116 -10.27 -19.86 0.66
C ILE A 116 -11.70 -20.05 0.17
N ARG A 117 -12.33 -21.16 0.59
CA ARG A 117 -13.70 -21.48 0.19
C ARG A 117 -14.70 -20.68 1.02
N VAL A 118 -15.89 -20.48 0.46
CA VAL A 118 -17.01 -19.88 1.20
C VAL A 118 -17.35 -20.76 2.41
N GLY A 119 -17.51 -20.14 3.57
CA GLY A 119 -17.72 -20.78 4.87
C GLY A 119 -16.43 -21.03 5.66
N GLU A 120 -15.27 -21.08 5.00
CA GLU A 120 -13.99 -21.37 5.65
C GLU A 120 -13.30 -20.11 6.21
N ILE A 121 -12.31 -20.33 7.06
CA ILE A 121 -11.43 -19.29 7.60
C ILE A 121 -10.05 -19.34 6.95
N THR A 122 -9.40 -18.20 6.83
CA THR A 122 -8.00 -18.11 6.42
C THR A 122 -7.09 -18.66 7.53
N PRO A 123 -5.88 -19.13 7.19
CA PRO A 123 -4.77 -19.17 8.16
C PRO A 123 -4.56 -17.81 8.82
N VAL A 124 -3.78 -17.75 9.90
CA VAL A 124 -3.43 -16.47 10.52
C VAL A 124 -2.62 -15.62 9.54
N LEU A 125 -3.24 -14.56 9.05
CA LEU A 125 -2.63 -13.61 8.14
C LEU A 125 -1.93 -12.50 8.93
N SER A 126 -0.84 -11.96 8.40
CA SER A 126 -0.03 -10.98 9.12
C SER A 126 0.25 -9.74 8.29
N SER A 127 0.09 -8.58 8.91
CA SER A 127 0.52 -7.26 8.42
C SER A 127 1.52 -6.65 9.41
N PRO A 128 2.17 -5.51 9.10
CA PRO A 128 3.05 -4.82 10.04
C PRO A 128 2.38 -4.45 11.37
N ARG A 129 1.06 -4.18 11.37
CA ARG A 129 0.32 -3.65 12.52
C ARG A 129 -0.56 -4.67 13.24
N ALA A 130 -0.99 -5.71 12.55
CA ALA A 130 -1.97 -6.66 13.08
C ALA A 130 -1.87 -8.05 12.47
N HIS A 131 -2.42 -9.01 13.21
CA HIS A 131 -2.71 -10.37 12.74
C HIS A 131 -4.21 -10.55 12.51
N TYR A 132 -4.60 -11.34 11.52
CA TYR A 132 -6.00 -11.48 11.11
C TYR A 132 -6.40 -12.94 10.98
N VAL A 133 -7.64 -13.21 11.37
CA VAL A 133 -8.38 -14.43 11.04
C VAL A 133 -9.65 -13.99 10.32
N ILE A 134 -9.79 -14.37 9.06
CA ILE A 134 -10.86 -13.90 8.17
C ILE A 134 -11.73 -15.09 7.81
N LYS A 135 -13.05 -14.95 7.93
CA LYS A 135 -14.03 -15.91 7.43
C LYS A 135 -14.55 -15.43 6.08
N VAL A 136 -14.54 -16.30 5.07
CA VAL A 136 -15.09 -15.96 3.75
C VAL A 136 -16.58 -16.27 3.76
N THR A 137 -17.42 -15.25 3.71
CA THR A 137 -18.89 -15.41 3.75
C THR A 137 -19.52 -15.53 2.37
N ALA A 138 -18.90 -14.96 1.34
CA ALA A 138 -19.36 -15.03 -0.03
C ALA A 138 -18.20 -14.85 -1.03
N LYS A 139 -18.36 -15.41 -2.23
CA LYS A 139 -17.41 -15.25 -3.34
C LYS A 139 -18.19 -14.96 -4.61
N LYS A 140 -17.78 -13.93 -5.35
CA LYS A 140 -18.32 -13.60 -6.67
C LYS A 140 -17.30 -14.04 -7.72
N GLU A 141 -17.70 -14.88 -8.66
CA GLU A 141 -16.83 -15.29 -9.75
C GLU A 141 -16.47 -14.10 -10.64
N PRO A 142 -15.26 -14.09 -11.23
CA PRO A 142 -14.89 -13.08 -12.21
C PRO A 142 -15.85 -13.17 -13.39
N ALA A 143 -16.69 -12.15 -13.54
CA ALA A 143 -17.60 -12.00 -14.67
C ALA A 143 -17.17 -10.78 -15.47
N THR A 144 -17.34 -10.85 -16.80
CA THR A 144 -17.27 -9.64 -17.63
C THR A 144 -18.49 -8.80 -17.30
N PRO A 145 -18.33 -7.59 -16.73
CA PRO A 145 -19.46 -6.72 -16.48
C PRO A 145 -20.15 -6.37 -17.81
N PRO A 146 -21.48 -6.25 -17.83
CA PRO A 146 -22.21 -5.86 -19.03
C PRO A 146 -21.77 -4.47 -19.48
N PHE A 147 -21.85 -4.21 -20.79
CA PHE A 147 -21.40 -2.95 -21.39
C PHE A 147 -22.00 -1.71 -20.69
N GLU A 148 -23.27 -1.75 -20.30
CA GLU A 148 -23.94 -0.65 -19.60
C GLU A 148 -23.27 -0.26 -18.27
N GLU A 149 -22.72 -1.22 -17.53
CA GLU A 149 -22.03 -0.94 -16.26
C GLU A 149 -20.66 -0.28 -16.45
N VAL A 150 -19.99 -0.58 -17.56
CA VAL A 150 -18.63 -0.09 -17.86
C VAL A 150 -18.57 0.98 -18.94
N LYS A 151 -19.72 1.37 -19.49
CA LYS A 151 -19.81 2.29 -20.62
C LYS A 151 -19.05 3.58 -20.38
N LYS A 152 -19.25 4.19 -19.20
CA LYS A 152 -18.60 5.44 -18.82
C LYS A 152 -17.07 5.30 -18.76
N ASP A 153 -16.58 4.26 -18.10
CA ASP A 153 -15.13 3.98 -18.00
C ASP A 153 -14.51 3.72 -19.37
N VAL A 154 -15.23 3.02 -20.25
CA VAL A 154 -14.79 2.73 -21.62
C VAL A 154 -14.76 4.00 -22.46
N GLU A 155 -15.80 4.84 -22.38
CA GLU A 155 -15.87 6.13 -23.07
C GLU A 155 -14.75 7.06 -22.65
N GLU A 156 -14.47 7.19 -21.35
CA GLU A 156 -13.39 8.02 -20.82
C GLU A 156 -12.02 7.54 -21.30
N ARG A 157 -11.76 6.22 -21.24
CA ARG A 157 -10.51 5.64 -21.76
C ARG A 157 -10.37 5.79 -23.26
N TRP A 158 -11.45 5.57 -24.01
CA TRP A 158 -11.44 5.72 -25.45
C TRP A 158 -11.19 7.17 -25.86
N ALA A 159 -11.86 8.13 -25.21
CA ALA A 159 -11.66 9.55 -25.44
C ALA A 159 -10.21 9.98 -25.14
N ALA A 160 -9.62 9.48 -24.05
CA ALA A 160 -8.21 9.75 -23.74
C ALA A 160 -7.26 9.20 -24.82
N VAL A 161 -7.50 7.99 -25.31
CA VAL A 161 -6.70 7.36 -26.37
C VAL A 161 -6.84 8.11 -27.70
N GLU A 162 -8.06 8.45 -28.11
CA GLU A 162 -8.30 9.21 -29.34
C GLU A 162 -7.77 10.64 -29.26
N SER A 163 -7.88 11.30 -28.10
CA SER A 163 -7.27 12.61 -27.87
C SER A 163 -5.75 12.56 -28.05
N LEU A 164 -5.07 11.57 -27.46
CA LEU A 164 -3.62 11.38 -27.64
C LEU A 164 -3.23 11.12 -29.09
N LYS A 165 -4.01 10.33 -29.83
CA LYS A 165 -3.79 10.10 -31.27
C LYS A 165 -3.91 11.39 -32.07
N LEU A 166 -4.93 12.21 -31.78
CA LEU A 166 -5.15 13.47 -32.48
C LEU A 166 -4.03 14.46 -32.16
N CYS A 167 -3.66 14.62 -30.90
CA CYS A 167 -2.54 15.46 -30.47
C CYS A 167 -1.24 15.06 -31.17
N ARG A 168 -0.94 13.76 -31.24
CA ARG A 168 0.24 13.25 -31.95
C ARG A 168 0.22 13.59 -33.43
N LYS A 169 -0.90 13.36 -34.11
CA LYS A 169 -1.05 13.67 -35.54
C LYS A 169 -0.86 15.16 -35.82
N GLU A 170 -1.38 16.01 -34.94
CA GLU A 170 -1.22 17.46 -35.06
C GLU A 170 0.23 17.91 -34.81
N ALA A 171 0.90 17.33 -33.81
CA ALA A 171 2.30 17.59 -33.52
C ALA A 171 3.20 17.16 -34.69
N GLU A 172 2.95 15.98 -35.28
CA GLU A 172 3.67 15.49 -36.47
C GLU A 172 3.45 16.43 -37.67
N ALA A 173 2.22 16.88 -37.92
CA ALA A 173 1.93 17.83 -38.98
C ALA A 173 2.61 19.19 -38.77
N ALA A 174 2.66 19.69 -37.53
CA ALA A 174 3.39 20.91 -37.19
C ALA A 174 4.90 20.72 -37.40
N LEU A 175 5.46 19.60 -36.97
CA LEU A 175 6.87 19.27 -37.15
C LEU A 175 7.29 19.25 -38.63
N GLU A 176 6.45 18.69 -39.50
CA GLU A 176 6.72 18.66 -40.95
C GLU A 176 6.76 20.07 -41.57
N ARG A 177 5.93 21.01 -41.09
CA ARG A 177 5.96 22.42 -41.52
C ARG A 177 7.23 23.13 -41.06
N LEU A 178 7.62 22.91 -39.80
CA LEU A 178 8.86 23.46 -39.24
C LEU A 178 10.10 22.93 -39.99
N ARG A 179 10.10 21.63 -40.35
CA ARG A 179 11.17 21.03 -41.17
C ARG A 179 11.29 21.65 -42.56
N LYS A 180 10.18 22.15 -43.12
CA LYS A 180 10.15 22.88 -44.40
C LYS A 180 10.59 24.35 -44.28
N GLY A 181 10.95 24.80 -43.07
CA GLY A 181 11.48 26.13 -42.82
C GLY A 181 10.42 27.17 -42.45
N GLU A 182 9.19 26.76 -42.12
CA GLU A 182 8.20 27.69 -41.57
C GLU A 182 8.59 28.19 -40.17
N ASP A 183 8.27 29.45 -39.86
CA ASP A 183 8.55 30.05 -38.56
C ASP A 183 7.80 29.37 -37.40
N PHE A 184 8.53 29.07 -36.33
CA PHE A 184 8.01 28.36 -35.16
C PHE A 184 6.87 29.08 -34.46
N ARG A 185 6.99 30.40 -34.27
CA ARG A 185 5.96 31.19 -33.58
C ARG A 185 4.68 31.26 -34.41
N LYS A 186 4.81 31.32 -35.73
CA LYS A 186 3.67 31.28 -36.66
C LYS A 186 2.93 29.95 -36.59
N VAL A 187 3.64 28.81 -36.67
CA VAL A 187 3.03 27.48 -36.58
C VAL A 187 2.37 27.25 -35.21
N ALA A 188 3.02 27.66 -34.13
CA ALA A 188 2.46 27.56 -32.77
C ALA A 188 1.18 28.38 -32.61
N LYS A 189 1.17 29.64 -33.08
CA LYS A 189 -0.01 30.52 -33.02
C LYS A 189 -1.19 29.97 -33.81
N GLU A 190 -0.95 29.39 -34.99
CA GLU A 190 -2.01 28.76 -35.79
C GLU A 190 -2.59 27.50 -35.12
N LYS A 191 -1.81 26.83 -34.29
CA LYS A 191 -2.23 25.66 -33.51
C LYS A 191 -2.82 26.02 -32.13
N GLY A 192 -2.95 27.30 -31.82
CA GLY A 192 -3.43 27.77 -30.52
C GLY A 192 -2.47 27.43 -29.36
N ALA A 193 -1.21 27.12 -29.67
CA ALA A 193 -0.19 26.82 -28.67
C ALA A 193 0.52 28.11 -28.24
N GLU A 194 0.74 28.25 -26.94
CA GLU A 194 1.50 29.37 -26.38
C GLU A 194 3.01 29.11 -26.52
N VAL A 195 3.75 30.09 -27.03
CA VAL A 195 5.21 30.03 -27.09
C VAL A 195 5.78 30.70 -25.85
N VAL A 196 6.42 29.91 -25.00
CA VAL A 196 7.07 30.38 -23.78
C VAL A 196 8.58 30.16 -23.84
N ASP A 197 9.34 31.10 -23.26
CA ASP A 197 10.77 30.95 -23.00
C ASP A 197 10.97 30.41 -21.59
N THR A 198 11.64 29.26 -21.50
CA THR A 198 11.92 28.53 -20.26
C THR A 198 13.14 29.09 -19.52
N GLY A 199 13.98 29.88 -20.19
CA GLY A 199 15.32 30.22 -19.72
C GLY A 199 16.27 29.02 -19.80
N LEU A 200 17.48 29.18 -19.23
CA LEU A 200 18.48 28.13 -19.15
C LEU A 200 18.10 27.08 -18.09
N PHE A 201 18.24 25.79 -18.41
CA PHE A 201 18.02 24.67 -17.50
C PHE A 201 19.10 23.59 -17.69
N ALA A 202 19.27 22.73 -16.69
CA ALA A 202 20.26 21.66 -16.72
C ALA A 202 19.76 20.44 -17.55
N PRO A 203 20.63 19.73 -18.28
CA PRO A 203 20.23 18.50 -18.97
C PRO A 203 19.67 17.46 -17.99
N GLY A 204 18.50 16.89 -18.29
CA GLY A 204 17.84 15.87 -17.47
C GLY A 204 17.05 16.39 -16.26
N SER A 205 17.02 17.71 -16.02
CA SER A 205 16.09 18.30 -15.05
C SER A 205 14.72 18.57 -15.67
N GLU A 206 13.70 18.68 -14.83
CA GLU A 206 12.38 19.16 -15.24
C GLU A 206 12.49 20.52 -15.94
N ILE A 207 11.81 20.69 -17.07
CA ILE A 207 11.91 21.91 -17.88
C ILE A 207 10.90 22.92 -17.32
N PRO A 208 11.37 24.09 -16.81
CA PRO A 208 10.48 25.10 -16.28
C PRO A 208 9.43 25.53 -17.32
N LYS A 209 8.16 25.63 -16.93
CA LYS A 209 7.01 26.02 -17.77
C LYS A 209 6.59 25.04 -18.87
N ALA A 210 7.42 24.05 -19.22
CA ALA A 210 7.08 23.01 -20.21
C ALA A 210 6.64 21.67 -19.57
N GLY A 211 6.90 21.50 -18.26
CA GLY A 211 6.52 20.30 -17.51
C GLY A 211 7.41 19.09 -17.85
N SER A 212 6.94 17.91 -17.46
CA SER A 212 7.64 16.63 -17.70
C SER A 212 7.06 15.90 -18.91
N SER A 213 7.91 15.47 -19.84
CA SER A 213 7.53 14.50 -20.88
C SER A 213 7.50 13.10 -20.26
N PRO A 214 6.40 12.33 -20.40
CA PRO A 214 6.38 10.91 -20.04
C PRO A 214 7.20 10.06 -21.02
#